data_AF-A0A955KGN3-F1
#
_entry.id   AF-A0A955KGN3-F1
#
_cell.length_a   1.000
_cell.length_b   1.000
_cell.length_c   1.000
_cell.angle_alpha   90.00
_cell.angle_beta   90.00
_cell.angle_gamma   90.00
#
_symmetry.space_group_name_H-M   'P 1'
#
loop_
_entity.id
_entity.type
_entity.pdbx_description
1 polymer ?
#
loop_
_entity_poly.entity_id
_entity_poly.type
_entity_poly.pdbx_seq_one_letter_code
_entity_poly.pdbx_strand_id
1 'polypeptide(L)'
;GLRREVKEEYGADIISCELLCHRETNREQGGKLTHWVGFAYKVLLDPNQVVNNEPDKHDEIGWFTADTLPSPLHSQIQKNIELNPL
;
A
#
# COMPACT_ATOMS: atom_id res chain seq x y z
N GLY A 1 -0.31 14.00 0.47
CA GLY A 1 -0.02 12.66 -0.05
C GLY A 1 -0.93 11.67 0.63
N LEU A 2 -0.46 10.97 1.67
CA LEU A 2 -1.14 9.81 2.29
C LEU A 2 -2.67 9.92 2.44
N ARG A 3 -3.19 10.91 3.19
CA ARG A 3 -4.65 11.06 3.41
C ARG A 3 -5.44 11.24 2.11
N ARG A 4 -4.88 11.96 1.14
CA ARG A 4 -5.49 12.18 -0.17
C ARG A 4 -5.50 10.88 -0.97
N GLU A 5 -4.37 10.20 -1.09
CA GLU A 5 -4.29 8.92 -1.83
C GLU A 5 -5.23 7.86 -1.23
N VAL A 6 -5.27 7.71 0.10
CA VAL A 6 -6.18 6.75 0.73
C VAL A 6 -7.64 7.09 0.43
N LYS A 7 -8.00 8.37 0.41
CA LYS A 7 -9.36 8.79 0.07
C LYS A 7 -9.68 8.58 -1.42
N GLU A 8 -8.73 8.88 -2.30
CA GLU A 8 -8.88 8.78 -3.75
C GLU A 8 -8.94 7.32 -4.22
N GLU A 9 -8.10 6.43 -3.71
CA GLU A 9 -8.02 5.03 -4.13
C GLU A 9 -9.02 4.12 -3.39
N TYR A 10 -9.23 4.35 -2.08
CA TYR A 10 -9.99 3.45 -1.21
C TYR A 10 -11.32 4.05 -0.70
N GLY A 11 -11.60 5.34 -0.94
CA GLY A 11 -12.82 6.00 -0.45
C GLY A 11 -12.87 6.27 1.07
N ALA A 12 -11.89 5.78 1.83
CA ALA A 12 -11.91 5.80 3.30
C ALA A 12 -11.16 6.99 3.90
N ASP A 13 -11.55 7.37 5.13
CA ASP A 13 -10.87 8.39 5.91
C ASP A 13 -9.94 7.77 6.96
N ILE A 14 -8.69 8.24 7.02
CA ILE A 14 -7.70 7.77 8.00
C ILE A 14 -8.08 8.19 9.43
N ILE A 15 -8.39 7.22 10.28
CA ILE A 15 -8.66 7.39 11.71
C ILE A 15 -7.37 7.72 12.47
N SER A 16 -6.31 6.92 12.26
CA SER A 16 -4.98 7.15 12.81
C SER A 16 -3.89 6.65 11.87
N CYS A 17 -2.68 7.20 11.98
CA CYS A 17 -1.55 6.76 11.18
C CYS A 17 -0.22 6.86 11.93
N GLU A 18 0.68 5.94 11.65
CA GLU A 18 2.05 5.88 12.15
C GLU A 18 3.02 5.70 10.99
N LEU A 19 4.10 6.50 10.94
CA LEU A 19 5.18 6.27 10.00
C LEU A 19 6.05 5.12 10.52
N LEU A 20 6.17 4.06 9.73
CA LEU A 20 7.00 2.91 10.09
C LEU A 20 8.44 3.11 9.63
N CYS A 21 8.62 3.49 8.35
CA CYS A 21 9.94 3.65 7.75
C CYS A 21 9.87 4.36 6.39
N HIS A 22 11.04 4.71 5.85
CA HIS A 22 11.20 5.05 4.43
C HIS A 22 12.08 4.00 3.74
N ARG A 23 11.96 3.89 2.42
CA ARG A 23 12.78 2.99 1.59
C ARG A 23 13.07 3.59 0.24
N GLU A 24 14.25 3.26 -0.26
CA GLU A 24 14.70 3.59 -1.60
C GLU A 24 14.62 2.35 -2.49
N THR A 25 14.23 2.53 -3.75
CA THR A 25 14.06 1.43 -4.68
C THR A 25 14.43 1.85 -6.09
N ASN A 26 15.55 1.31 -6.54
CA ASN A 26 16.06 1.46 -7.90
C ASN A 26 15.52 0.32 -8.76
N ARG A 27 14.87 0.65 -9.88
CA ARG A 27 14.26 -0.31 -10.80
C ARG A 27 14.42 0.12 -12.23
N GLU A 28 14.52 -0.85 -13.12
CA GLU A 28 14.30 -0.62 -14.55
C GLU A 28 12.83 -0.94 -14.88
N GLN A 29 12.13 0.03 -15.48
CA GLN A 29 10.79 -0.18 -16.01
C GLN A 29 10.75 0.36 -17.45
N GLY A 30 10.38 -0.51 -18.40
CA GLY A 30 10.31 -0.15 -19.82
C GLY A 30 11.62 0.41 -20.38
N GLY A 31 12.77 -0.13 -19.96
CA GLY A 31 14.10 0.33 -20.38
C GLY A 31 14.58 1.63 -19.71
N LYS A 32 13.83 2.17 -18.74
CA LYS A 32 14.21 3.38 -18.00
C LYS A 32 14.55 3.04 -16.55
N LEU A 33 15.68 3.55 -16.09
CA LEU A 33 16.02 3.53 -14.68
C LEU A 33 15.12 4.52 -13.93
N THR A 34 14.51 4.02 -12.87
CA THR A 34 13.64 4.77 -11.97
C THR A 34 14.18 4.61 -10.56
N HIS A 35 14.14 5.70 -9.78
CA HIS A 35 14.48 5.70 -8.37
C HIS A 35 13.28 6.21 -7.58
N TRP A 36 12.73 5.35 -6.73
CA TRP A 36 11.58 5.63 -5.89
C TRP A 36 12.00 5.75 -4.43
N VAL A 37 11.56 6.82 -3.78
CA VAL A 37 11.64 6.99 -2.33
C VAL A 37 10.21 6.85 -1.78
N GLY A 38 9.94 5.73 -1.11
CA GLY A 38 8.63 5.41 -0.56
C GLY A 38 8.61 5.49 0.96
N PHE A 39 7.49 5.94 1.53
CA PHE A 39 7.25 6.00 2.97
C PHE A 39 6.15 5.01 3.34
N ALA A 40 6.43 4.08 4.24
CA ALA A 40 5.47 3.08 4.70
C ALA A 40 4.76 3.58 5.96
N TYR A 41 3.43 3.60 5.92
CA TYR A 41 2.59 3.99 7.04
C TYR A 41 1.69 2.84 7.46
N LYS A 42 1.53 2.64 8.77
CA LYS A 42 0.43 1.85 9.33
C LYS A 42 -0.76 2.78 9.50
N VAL A 43 -1.90 2.45 8.92
CA VAL A 43 -3.11 3.28 8.98
C VAL A 43 -4.28 2.48 9.54
N LEU A 44 -5.11 3.14 10.35
CA LEU A 44 -6.37 2.61 10.84
C LEU A 44 -7.52 3.23 10.04
N LEU A 45 -8.43 2.39 9.55
CA LEU A 45 -9.59 2.76 8.73
C LEU A 45 -10.85 2.07 9.27
N ASP A 46 -12.03 2.62 8.94
CA ASP A 46 -13.28 1.87 9.00
C ASP A 46 -13.38 0.99 7.74
N PRO A 47 -13.36 -0.35 7.86
CA PRO A 47 -13.40 -1.22 6.70
C PRO A 47 -14.69 -1.10 5.87
N ASN A 48 -15.78 -0.59 6.46
CA ASN A 48 -17.04 -0.39 5.74
C ASN A 48 -16.99 0.80 4.76
N GLN A 49 -16.01 1.68 4.88
CA GLN A 49 -15.81 2.78 3.94
C GLN A 49 -14.98 2.37 2.72
N VAL A 50 -14.26 1.25 2.81
CA VAL A 50 -13.28 0.87 1.79
C VAL A 50 -13.98 0.33 0.54
N VAL A 51 -13.74 0.99 -0.58
CA VAL A 51 -14.23 0.62 -1.92
C VAL A 51 -13.12 0.77 -2.95
N ASN A 52 -13.21 0.04 -4.06
CA ASN A 52 -12.31 0.26 -5.19
C ASN A 52 -12.75 1.50 -5.97
N ASN A 53 -12.11 2.63 -5.71
CA ASN A 53 -12.52 3.93 -6.25
C ASN A 53 -11.77 4.30 -7.55
N GLU A 54 -10.77 3.50 -7.95
CA GLU A 54 -10.03 3.63 -9.21
C GLU A 54 -9.97 2.28 -9.96
N PRO A 55 -11.11 1.78 -10.46
CA PRO A 55 -11.23 0.46 -11.08
C PRO A 55 -10.46 0.31 -12.40
N ASP A 56 -9.98 1.41 -12.98
CA ASP A 56 -9.08 1.42 -14.13
C ASP A 56 -7.61 1.15 -13.73
N LYS A 57 -7.27 1.29 -12.44
CA LYS A 57 -5.93 1.04 -11.90
C LYS A 57 -5.86 -0.21 -11.02
N HIS A 58 -6.97 -0.59 -10.39
CA HIS A 58 -7.05 -1.74 -9.48
C HIS A 58 -8.20 -2.66 -9.87
N ASP A 59 -7.95 -3.96 -9.95
CA ASP A 59 -9.00 -4.95 -10.31
C ASP A 59 -9.94 -5.23 -9.12
N GLU A 60 -9.37 -5.42 -7.92
CA GLU A 60 -10.10 -5.76 -6.70
C GLU A 60 -9.43 -5.22 -5.43
N ILE A 61 -10.22 -5.13 -4.35
CA ILE A 61 -9.72 -4.80 -3.00
C ILE A 61 -10.22 -5.86 -2.03
N GLY A 62 -9.33 -6.36 -1.17
CA GLY A 62 -9.62 -7.37 -0.17
C GLY A 62 -8.88 -7.14 1.14
N TRP A 63 -9.42 -7.70 2.22
CA TRP A 63 -8.81 -7.71 3.54
C TRP A 63 -8.14 -9.07 3.79
N PHE A 64 -6.87 -9.05 4.18
CA PHE A 64 -6.09 -10.27 4.43
C PHE A 64 -5.44 -10.20 5.82
N THR A 65 -5.33 -11.33 6.47
CA THR A 65 -4.46 -11.49 7.65
C THR A 65 -3.01 -11.70 7.21
N ALA A 66 -2.05 -11.59 8.15
CA ALA A 66 -0.64 -11.83 7.87
C ALA A 66 -0.37 -13.25 7.32
N ASP A 67 -1.21 -14.23 7.70
CA ASP A 67 -1.06 -15.63 7.30
C ASP A 67 -1.83 -15.97 6.00
N THR A 68 -2.65 -15.05 5.49
CA THR A 68 -3.55 -15.30 4.34
C THR A 68 -3.28 -14.35 3.18
N LEU A 69 -2.05 -13.86 3.05
CA LEU A 69 -1.67 -12.95 1.97
C LEU A 69 -1.83 -13.63 0.59
N PRO A 70 -2.30 -12.90 -0.43
CA PRO A 70 -2.49 -13.44 -1.78
C PRO A 70 -1.14 -13.64 -2.49
N SER A 71 -1.16 -14.33 -3.62
CA SER A 71 0.01 -14.53 -4.49
C SER A 71 -0.35 -14.25 -5.96
N PRO A 72 0.53 -13.59 -6.73
CA PRO A 72 1.85 -13.06 -6.32
C PRO A 72 1.75 -11.76 -5.52
N LEU A 73 2.69 -11.55 -4.59
CA LEU A 73 2.83 -10.27 -3.90
C LEU A 73 3.60 -9.26 -4.74
N HIS A 74 3.20 -7.99 -4.64
CA HIS A 74 4.01 -6.91 -5.17
C HIS A 74 5.38 -6.92 -4.49
N SER A 75 6.45 -6.85 -5.28
CA SER A 75 7.86 -6.90 -4.85
C SER A 75 8.28 -5.96 -3.70
N GLN A 76 7.47 -4.96 -3.35
CA GLN A 76 7.72 -4.07 -2.20
C GLN A 76 6.98 -4.50 -0.91
N ILE A 77 5.95 -5.35 -1.00
CA ILE A 77 5.12 -5.75 0.15
C ILE A 77 5.87 -6.70 1.06
N GLN A 78 6.54 -7.71 0.53
CA GLN A 78 7.28 -8.68 1.35
C GLN A 78 8.31 -7.99 2.26
N LYS A 79 9.09 -7.04 1.70
CA LYS A 79 10.05 -6.23 2.46
C LYS A 79 9.39 -5.37 3.53
N ASN A 80 8.14 -4.94 3.32
CA ASN A 80 7.43 -4.13 4.31
C ASN A 80 6.99 -4.94 5.53
N ILE A 81 6.55 -6.17 5.32
CA ILE A 81 6.07 -7.07 6.37
C ILE A 81 7.23 -7.60 7.21
N GLU A 82 8.34 -8.02 6.57
CA GLU A 82 9.53 -8.53 7.29
C GLU A 82 10.12 -7.51 8.27
N LEU A 83 10.09 -6.22 7.92
CA LEU A 83 10.67 -5.15 8.71
C LEU A 83 9.70 -4.54 9.72
N ASN A 84 8.40 -4.83 9.60
CA ASN A 84 7.36 -4.35 10.50
C ASN A 84 6.31 -5.46 10.69
N PRO A 85 6.60 -6.45 11.55
CA PRO A 85 5.66 -7.53 11.82
C PRO A 85 4.33 -6.93 12.32
N LEU A 86 3.23 -7.37 11.69
CA LEU A 86 1.87 -6.84 11.89
C LEU A 86 1.30 -7.18 13.26
#